data_AF-A0A7W2SE70-F1
#
_entry.id   AF-A0A7W2SE70-F1
#
_cell.length_a   1.000
_cell.length_b   1.000
_cell.length_c   1.000
_cell.angle_alpha   90.00
_cell.angle_beta   90.00
_cell.angle_gamma   90.00
#
_symmetry.space_group_name_H-M   'P 1'
#
loop_
_entity.id
_entity.type
_entity.pdbx_description
1 polymer ?
#
loop_
_entity_poly.entity_id
_entity_poly.type
_entity_poly.pdbx_seq_one_letter_code
_entity_poly.pdbx_strand_id
1 'polypeptide(L)'
;MINKKVVSFSAVLMLLVSLSVFAGVTDNPYRKSHEITKAYLPKAILTMWQSEHLIWRAQLFNRACEENTQAVNHAINAGFSLVNQVIIDQAIINHELIDENAKLILQDSNKLYYQIFSRVYAYAYIERLRIIQQYYPEISADLCVHAKTIAQEYPSDDLPIVPWQRTDQNEFKAWRADLFSMRVINQHFVAAFIKRQQPFAHIIDAEIYAMMQQDEKAISAFSALSNSYQYNHLLMEEITQAYSKIKGKKLPGELWRAGYAQTANLSATHAYKLATISALWQIRALYPKVYQRIKAHAISYVKLQLSTLQESKSQLNEAFNQHE
;
A
#
# COMPACT_ATOMS: atom_id res chain seq x y z
N MET A 1 -18.80 25.18 -20.81
CA MET A 1 -18.09 25.78 -19.65
C MET A 1 -18.30 24.89 -18.44
N ILE A 2 -17.31 24.05 -18.11
CA ILE A 2 -17.39 23.08 -17.02
C ILE A 2 -16.94 23.76 -15.72
N ASN A 3 -17.82 23.73 -14.72
CA ASN A 3 -17.68 24.42 -13.43
C ASN A 3 -16.49 23.88 -12.61
N LYS A 4 -15.60 24.80 -12.19
CA LYS A 4 -14.37 24.59 -11.39
C LYS A 4 -14.62 24.16 -9.91
N LYS A 5 -15.63 23.35 -9.59
CA LYS A 5 -15.95 22.98 -8.18
C LYS A 5 -15.66 21.53 -7.78
N VAL A 6 -14.97 20.73 -8.60
CA VAL A 6 -14.71 19.30 -8.28
C VAL A 6 -13.27 19.02 -7.81
N VAL A 7 -12.37 20.01 -7.75
CA VAL A 7 -10.96 19.78 -7.37
C VAL A 7 -10.68 19.95 -5.85
N SER A 8 -11.69 20.28 -5.03
CA SER A 8 -11.46 20.68 -3.64
C SER A 8 -11.62 19.60 -2.56
N PHE A 9 -11.62 18.30 -2.89
CA PHE A 9 -11.71 17.23 -1.87
C PHE A 9 -10.44 16.37 -1.70
N SER A 10 -9.36 16.70 -2.40
CA SER A 10 -8.09 15.95 -2.33
C SER A 10 -6.91 16.70 -1.68
N ALA A 11 -7.13 17.93 -1.20
CA ALA A 11 -6.08 18.77 -0.61
C ALA A 11 -6.11 18.85 0.92
N VAL A 12 -7.21 18.48 1.59
CA VAL A 12 -7.39 18.72 3.04
C VAL A 12 -6.88 17.57 3.92
N LEU A 13 -6.58 16.38 3.35
CA LEU A 13 -6.02 15.26 4.12
C LEU A 13 -4.49 15.18 4.15
N MET A 14 -3.77 16.06 3.43
CA MET A 14 -2.29 16.05 3.36
C MET A 14 -1.60 17.13 4.20
N LEU A 15 -2.34 18.01 4.88
CA LEU A 15 -1.80 19.20 5.55
C LEU A 15 -1.60 19.07 7.08
N LEU A 16 -1.74 17.87 7.65
CA LEU A 16 -1.58 17.62 9.10
C LEU A 16 -0.28 16.89 9.51
N VAL A 17 0.71 16.78 8.60
CA VAL A 17 1.99 16.09 8.91
C VAL A 17 3.20 17.04 8.96
N SER A 18 3.04 18.32 8.65
CA SER A 18 4.18 19.25 8.51
C SER A 18 4.48 20.12 9.73
N LEU A 19 4.34 19.61 10.96
CA LEU A 19 4.82 20.31 12.17
C LEU A 19 5.37 19.34 13.22
N SER A 20 6.57 18.82 12.96
CA SER A 20 7.56 18.46 13.99
C SER A 20 8.90 18.13 13.34
N VAL A 21 9.44 19.07 12.55
CA VAL A 21 10.88 19.10 12.27
C VAL A 21 11.54 19.72 13.49
N PHE A 22 11.75 18.93 14.54
CA PHE A 22 12.71 19.25 15.58
C PHE A 22 13.96 18.41 15.37
N ALA A 23 15.06 19.14 15.20
CA ALA A 23 16.41 18.69 14.97
C ALA A 23 16.85 17.62 15.99
N GLY A 24 17.39 16.51 15.48
CA GLY A 24 17.94 15.42 16.29
C GLY A 24 18.32 14.15 15.51
N VAL A 25 18.44 14.19 14.17
CA VAL A 25 18.81 13.01 13.37
C VAL A 25 19.92 13.40 12.39
N THR A 26 21.15 13.48 12.87
CA THR A 26 22.30 13.77 11.99
C THR A 26 23.45 12.86 12.35
N ASP A 27 23.38 11.60 11.89
CA ASP A 27 24.55 10.72 11.64
C ASP A 27 24.16 9.36 11.02
N ASN A 28 22.90 8.92 11.10
CA ASN A 28 22.47 7.65 10.49
C ASN A 28 21.84 7.88 9.10
N PRO A 29 22.53 7.53 8.00
CA PRO A 29 22.06 7.79 6.64
C PRO A 29 20.80 7.00 6.27
N TYR A 30 20.56 5.83 6.89
CA TYR A 30 19.33 5.04 6.67
C TYR A 30 18.11 5.70 7.29
N ARG A 31 18.25 6.30 8.47
CA ARG A 31 17.16 7.04 9.11
C ARG A 31 16.86 8.34 8.38
N LYS A 32 17.90 9.06 7.95
CA LYS A 32 17.74 10.25 7.12
C LYS A 32 17.01 9.92 5.82
N SER A 33 17.47 8.88 5.12
CA SER A 33 16.85 8.40 3.89
C SER A 33 15.40 7.97 4.10
N HIS A 34 15.12 7.29 5.22
CA HIS A 34 13.76 6.92 5.58
C HIS A 34 12.82 8.12 5.72
N GLU A 35 13.25 9.16 6.44
CA GLU A 35 12.44 10.37 6.63
C GLU A 35 12.24 11.13 5.32
N ILE A 36 13.28 11.25 4.48
CA ILE A 36 13.17 11.86 3.13
C ILE A 36 12.17 11.07 2.27
N THR A 37 12.31 9.74 2.20
CA THR A 37 11.35 8.90 1.46
C THR A 37 9.94 9.10 1.98
N LYS A 38 9.74 9.03 3.30
CA LYS A 38 8.41 9.19 3.92
C LYS A 38 7.79 10.55 3.59
N ALA A 39 8.57 11.63 3.58
CA ALA A 39 8.10 12.97 3.27
C ALA A 39 7.64 13.12 1.81
N TYR A 40 8.40 12.57 0.85
CA TYR A 40 8.16 12.83 -0.57
C TYR A 40 7.46 11.71 -1.35
N LEU A 41 7.38 10.50 -0.79
CA LEU A 41 6.74 9.36 -1.45
C LEU A 41 5.28 9.65 -1.88
N PRO A 42 4.41 10.30 -1.07
CA PRO A 42 3.03 10.57 -1.51
C PRO A 42 2.97 11.41 -2.79
N LYS A 43 3.78 12.48 -2.88
CA LYS A 43 3.87 13.34 -4.06
C LYS A 43 4.44 12.56 -5.25
N ALA A 44 5.47 11.75 -5.03
CA ALA A 44 6.12 10.96 -6.06
C ALA A 44 5.17 9.89 -6.66
N ILE A 45 4.40 9.20 -5.82
CA ILE A 45 3.37 8.26 -6.26
C ILE A 45 2.29 8.96 -7.09
N LEU A 46 1.84 10.15 -6.68
CA LEU A 46 0.85 10.92 -7.43
C LEU A 46 1.37 11.30 -8.83
N THR A 47 2.62 11.76 -8.92
CA THR A 47 3.26 12.10 -10.21
C THR A 47 3.40 10.87 -11.10
N MET A 48 3.89 9.75 -10.55
CA MET A 48 3.96 8.48 -11.30
C MET A 48 2.57 8.03 -11.78
N TRP A 49 1.55 8.17 -10.93
CA TRP A 49 0.19 7.78 -11.31
C TRP A 49 -0.33 8.60 -12.48
N GLN A 50 -0.01 9.90 -12.56
CA GLN A 50 -0.45 10.75 -13.66
C GLN A 50 0.06 10.26 -15.03
N SER A 51 1.26 9.67 -15.10
CA SER A 51 1.79 9.09 -16.33
C SER A 51 1.41 7.63 -16.53
N GLU A 52 1.52 6.79 -15.49
CA GLU A 52 1.50 5.33 -15.61
C GLU A 52 0.12 4.69 -15.36
N HIS A 53 -0.89 5.45 -14.92
CA HIS A 53 -2.15 4.85 -14.45
C HIS A 53 -2.86 4.00 -15.49
N LEU A 54 -2.76 4.31 -16.80
CA LEU A 54 -3.41 3.52 -17.85
C LEU A 54 -2.79 2.14 -17.98
N ILE A 55 -1.46 2.07 -18.06
CA ILE A 55 -0.71 0.80 -18.12
C ILE A 55 -0.97 -0.02 -16.85
N TRP A 56 -0.85 0.61 -15.68
CA TRP A 56 -1.13 -0.06 -14.41
C TRP A 56 -2.54 -0.63 -14.35
N ARG A 57 -3.55 0.18 -14.66
CA ARG A 57 -4.95 -0.27 -14.66
C ARG A 57 -5.15 -1.40 -15.63
N ALA A 58 -4.64 -1.29 -16.86
CA ALA A 58 -4.80 -2.31 -17.88
C ALA A 58 -4.20 -3.66 -17.46
N GLN A 59 -2.95 -3.66 -17.00
CA GLN A 59 -2.26 -4.89 -16.60
C GLN A 59 -2.82 -5.50 -15.32
N LEU A 60 -3.19 -4.69 -14.33
CA LEU A 60 -3.85 -5.18 -13.11
C LEU A 60 -5.26 -5.74 -13.39
N PHE A 61 -5.99 -5.11 -14.31
CA PHE A 61 -7.31 -5.59 -14.73
C PHE A 61 -7.18 -6.93 -15.46
N ASN A 62 -6.26 -7.02 -16.42
CA ASN A 62 -6.03 -8.28 -17.14
C ASN A 62 -5.56 -9.39 -16.20
N ARG A 63 -4.71 -9.08 -15.21
CA ARG A 63 -4.29 -10.05 -14.18
C ARG A 63 -5.43 -10.57 -13.29
N ALA A 64 -6.54 -9.84 -13.18
CA ALA A 64 -7.72 -10.35 -12.49
C ALA A 64 -8.43 -11.47 -13.25
N CYS A 65 -8.25 -11.55 -14.58
CA CYS A 65 -8.83 -12.56 -15.47
C CYS A 65 -7.83 -13.63 -15.91
N GLU A 66 -6.55 -13.28 -16.05
CA GLU A 66 -5.48 -14.15 -16.53
C GLU A 66 -4.40 -14.34 -15.44
N GLU A 67 -3.64 -15.44 -15.55
CA GLU A 67 -2.55 -15.74 -14.60
C GLU A 67 -1.23 -14.99 -14.87
N ASN A 68 -1.19 -14.10 -15.86
CA ASN A 68 0.03 -13.40 -16.27
C ASN A 68 0.53 -12.38 -15.22
N THR A 69 1.40 -12.83 -14.33
CA THR A 69 2.04 -11.99 -13.30
C THR A 69 3.18 -11.12 -13.82
N GLN A 70 3.77 -11.47 -14.98
CA GLN A 70 4.96 -10.80 -15.49
C GLN A 70 4.66 -9.37 -15.93
N ALA A 71 3.56 -9.16 -16.67
CA ALA A 71 3.17 -7.83 -17.14
C ALA A 71 2.89 -6.85 -16.00
N VAL A 72 2.31 -7.33 -14.89
CA VAL A 72 2.11 -6.52 -13.68
C VAL A 72 3.44 -6.12 -13.05
N ASN A 73 4.38 -7.07 -12.94
CA ASN A 73 5.69 -6.77 -12.38
C ASN A 73 6.45 -5.75 -13.24
N HIS A 74 6.35 -5.85 -14.56
CA HIS A 74 6.93 -4.89 -15.50
C HIS A 74 6.35 -3.49 -15.34
N ALA A 75 5.01 -3.36 -15.31
CA ALA A 75 4.34 -2.09 -15.07
C ALA A 75 4.75 -1.46 -13.72
N ILE A 76 4.85 -2.28 -12.67
CA ILE A 76 5.34 -1.82 -11.37
C ILE A 76 6.79 -1.35 -11.46
N ASN A 77 7.67 -2.06 -12.16
CA ASN A 77 9.08 -1.67 -12.24
C ASN A 77 9.30 -0.40 -13.06
N ALA A 78 8.57 -0.21 -14.16
CA ALA A 78 8.66 1.01 -14.97
C ALA A 78 8.38 2.27 -14.14
N GLY A 79 7.32 2.25 -13.31
CA GLY A 79 6.93 3.37 -12.45
C GLY A 79 7.95 3.73 -11.37
N PHE A 80 8.87 2.84 -10.99
CA PHE A 80 9.86 3.12 -9.95
C PHE A 80 10.79 4.27 -10.34
N SER A 81 11.21 4.33 -11.61
CA SER A 81 12.14 5.35 -12.10
C SER A 81 11.61 6.77 -11.85
N LEU A 82 10.34 7.00 -12.15
CA LEU A 82 9.64 8.27 -11.93
C LEU A 82 9.51 8.61 -10.46
N VAL A 83 9.11 7.64 -9.63
CA VAL A 83 8.99 7.85 -8.18
C VAL A 83 10.34 8.22 -7.58
N ASN A 84 11.38 7.47 -7.92
CA ASN A 84 12.72 7.69 -7.40
C ASN A 84 13.26 9.06 -7.84
N GLN A 85 13.08 9.42 -9.12
CA GLN A 85 13.53 10.70 -9.65
C GLN A 85 12.87 11.88 -8.90
N VAL A 86 11.55 11.84 -8.71
CA VAL A 86 10.84 12.90 -7.98
C VAL A 86 11.37 13.05 -6.56
N ILE A 87 11.60 11.95 -5.83
CA ILE A 87 12.11 12.02 -4.45
C ILE A 87 13.54 12.58 -4.42
N ILE A 88 14.41 12.12 -5.33
CA ILE A 88 15.79 12.63 -5.43
C ILE A 88 15.78 14.13 -5.75
N ASP A 89 14.99 14.57 -6.71
CA ASP A 89 14.92 15.98 -7.09
C ASP A 89 14.44 16.87 -5.93
N GLN A 90 13.41 16.44 -5.19
CA GLN A 90 12.98 17.17 -3.98
C GLN A 90 14.08 17.23 -2.92
N ALA A 91 14.80 16.12 -2.70
CA ALA A 91 15.89 16.07 -1.72
C ALA A 91 17.10 16.95 -2.14
N ILE A 92 17.39 17.06 -3.45
CA ILE A 92 18.41 17.98 -3.98
C ILE A 92 17.97 19.44 -3.79
N ILE A 93 16.75 19.78 -4.20
CA ILE A 93 16.20 21.13 -4.10
C ILE A 93 16.20 21.63 -2.66
N ASN A 94 15.92 20.75 -1.70
CA ASN A 94 15.87 21.09 -0.27
C ASN A 94 17.22 20.92 0.45
N HIS A 95 18.31 20.66 -0.28
CA HIS A 95 19.66 20.47 0.27
C HIS A 95 19.76 19.36 1.33
N GLU A 96 18.97 18.28 1.16
CA GLU A 96 18.92 17.15 2.09
C GLU A 96 19.88 16.01 1.72
N LEU A 97 20.43 16.02 0.50
CA LEU A 97 21.48 15.10 0.06
C LEU A 97 22.88 15.68 0.29
N ILE A 98 23.74 14.89 0.94
CA ILE A 98 25.08 15.33 1.37
C ILE A 98 26.17 14.77 0.45
N ASP A 99 25.98 13.57 -0.11
CA ASP A 99 26.93 12.92 -1.02
C ASP A 99 26.25 11.82 -1.87
N GLU A 100 27.02 11.18 -2.77
CA GLU A 100 26.52 10.08 -3.63
C GLU A 100 26.17 8.81 -2.83
N ASN A 101 26.79 8.54 -1.68
CA ASN A 101 26.44 7.39 -0.85
C ASN A 101 25.06 7.57 -0.20
N ALA A 102 24.77 8.77 0.31
CA ALA A 102 23.46 9.14 0.85
C ALA A 102 22.37 9.03 -0.22
N LYS A 103 22.68 9.37 -1.47
CA LYS A 103 21.78 9.20 -2.61
C LYS A 103 21.50 7.73 -2.91
N LEU A 104 22.49 6.85 -2.86
CA LEU A 104 22.27 5.41 -3.05
C LEU A 104 21.40 4.80 -1.92
N ILE A 105 21.66 5.17 -0.66
CA ILE A 105 20.84 4.71 0.47
C ILE A 105 19.40 5.25 0.37
N LEU A 106 19.24 6.49 -0.12
CA LEU A 106 17.93 7.06 -0.43
C LEU A 106 17.21 6.26 -1.51
N GLN A 107 17.90 5.85 -2.58
CA GLN A 107 17.31 5.00 -3.62
C GLN A 107 16.84 3.65 -3.07
N ASP A 108 17.62 3.03 -2.18
CA ASP A 108 17.25 1.78 -1.51
C ASP A 108 15.99 1.95 -0.64
N SER A 109 15.90 3.06 0.10
CA SER A 109 14.70 3.42 0.88
C SER A 109 13.49 3.67 -0.02
N ASN A 110 13.64 4.46 -1.09
CA ASN A 110 12.59 4.74 -2.06
C ASN A 110 12.04 3.45 -2.66
N LYS A 111 12.93 2.55 -3.09
CA LYS A 111 12.56 1.26 -3.70
C LYS A 111 11.79 0.38 -2.74
N LEU A 112 12.23 0.29 -1.48
CA LEU A 112 11.55 -0.48 -0.44
C LEU A 112 10.08 -0.05 -0.30
N TYR A 113 9.84 1.25 -0.04
CA TYR A 113 8.50 1.73 0.23
C TYR A 113 7.62 1.77 -1.02
N TYR A 114 8.21 2.04 -2.19
CA TYR A 114 7.52 1.91 -3.47
C TYR A 114 7.07 0.47 -3.75
N GLN A 115 7.92 -0.53 -3.49
CA GLN A 115 7.58 -1.94 -3.67
C GLN A 115 6.46 -2.39 -2.73
N ILE A 116 6.46 -1.92 -1.48
CA ILE A 116 5.39 -2.21 -0.52
C ILE A 116 4.08 -1.61 -1.02
N PHE A 117 4.08 -0.32 -1.39
CA PHE A 117 2.91 0.35 -1.93
C PHE A 117 2.36 -0.37 -3.16
N SER A 118 3.21 -0.60 -4.16
CA SER A 118 2.81 -1.15 -5.45
C SER A 118 2.28 -2.58 -5.37
N ARG A 119 2.93 -3.44 -4.58
CA ARG A 119 2.48 -4.84 -4.41
C ARG A 119 1.17 -4.95 -3.66
N VAL A 120 0.97 -4.12 -2.63
CA VAL A 120 -0.29 -4.09 -1.88
C VAL A 120 -1.41 -3.48 -2.73
N TYR A 121 -1.12 -2.43 -3.49
CA TYR A 121 -2.05 -1.85 -4.45
C TYR A 121 -2.50 -2.90 -5.47
N ALA A 122 -1.54 -3.60 -6.09
CA ALA A 122 -1.81 -4.62 -7.09
C ALA A 122 -2.68 -5.75 -6.52
N TYR A 123 -2.30 -6.28 -5.35
CA TYR A 123 -3.07 -7.30 -4.65
C TYR A 123 -4.53 -6.87 -4.43
N ALA A 124 -4.75 -5.72 -3.81
CA ALA A 124 -6.09 -5.25 -3.47
C ALA A 124 -6.95 -4.96 -4.71
N TYR A 125 -6.35 -4.40 -5.77
CA TYR A 125 -7.04 -4.13 -7.03
C TYR A 125 -7.50 -5.43 -7.70
N ILE A 126 -6.59 -6.40 -7.83
CA ILE A 126 -6.85 -7.69 -8.45
C ILE A 126 -7.91 -8.47 -7.67
N GLU A 127 -7.75 -8.56 -6.34
CA GLU A 127 -8.70 -9.28 -5.49
C GLU A 127 -10.09 -8.65 -5.53
N ARG A 128 -10.19 -7.31 -5.53
CA ARG A 128 -11.50 -6.66 -5.63
C ARG A 128 -12.21 -7.01 -6.93
N LEU A 129 -11.49 -7.03 -8.06
CA LEU A 129 -12.07 -7.43 -9.34
C LEU A 129 -12.48 -8.90 -9.36
N ARG A 130 -11.70 -9.79 -8.73
CA ARG A 130 -12.08 -11.21 -8.60
C ARG A 130 -13.34 -11.41 -7.77
N ILE A 131 -13.46 -10.70 -6.65
CA ILE A 131 -14.68 -10.68 -5.84
C ILE A 131 -15.87 -10.23 -6.69
N ILE A 132 -15.71 -9.18 -7.49
CA ILE A 132 -16.79 -8.68 -8.34
C ILE A 132 -17.18 -9.70 -9.41
N GLN A 133 -16.21 -10.36 -10.05
CA GLN A 133 -16.48 -11.45 -11.00
C GLN A 133 -17.22 -12.62 -10.34
N GLN A 134 -16.89 -12.95 -9.09
CA GLN A 134 -17.54 -14.02 -8.34
C GLN A 134 -18.99 -13.70 -7.99
N TYR A 135 -19.29 -12.47 -7.57
CA TYR A 135 -20.64 -12.08 -7.12
C TYR A 135 -21.53 -11.52 -8.23
N TYR A 136 -20.97 -11.14 -9.38
CA TYR A 136 -21.68 -10.62 -10.55
C TYR A 136 -21.26 -11.38 -11.82
N PRO A 137 -21.55 -12.69 -11.91
CA PRO A 137 -21.11 -13.52 -13.03
C PRO A 137 -21.64 -13.03 -14.38
N GLU A 138 -22.76 -12.30 -14.41
CA GLU A 138 -23.37 -11.77 -15.62
C GLU A 138 -22.49 -10.74 -16.37
N ILE A 139 -21.50 -10.13 -15.71
CA ILE A 139 -20.54 -9.23 -16.36
C ILE A 139 -19.15 -9.83 -16.51
N SER A 140 -18.89 -11.02 -15.96
CA SER A 140 -17.52 -11.56 -15.85
C SER A 140 -16.84 -11.77 -17.20
N ALA A 141 -17.55 -12.37 -18.16
CA ALA A 141 -17.02 -12.63 -19.50
C ALA A 141 -16.67 -11.33 -20.24
N ASP A 142 -17.61 -10.39 -20.29
CA ASP A 142 -17.42 -9.08 -20.94
C ASP A 142 -16.31 -8.27 -20.27
N LEU A 143 -16.22 -8.37 -18.95
CA LEU A 143 -15.19 -7.71 -18.15
C LEU A 143 -13.79 -8.24 -18.50
N CYS A 144 -13.65 -9.55 -18.71
CA CYS A 144 -12.37 -10.13 -19.11
C CYS A 144 -12.02 -9.84 -20.58
N VAL A 145 -13.01 -9.78 -21.48
CA VAL A 145 -12.77 -9.31 -22.86
C VAL A 145 -12.30 -7.86 -22.86
N HIS A 146 -12.93 -6.99 -22.06
CA HIS A 146 -12.49 -5.61 -21.89
C HIS A 146 -11.07 -5.53 -21.33
N ALA A 147 -10.78 -6.28 -20.25
CA ALA A 147 -9.48 -6.30 -19.60
C ALA A 147 -8.35 -6.72 -20.57
N LYS A 148 -8.60 -7.72 -21.41
CA LYS A 148 -7.66 -8.14 -22.46
C LYS A 148 -7.46 -7.06 -23.51
N THR A 149 -8.53 -6.41 -23.94
CA THR A 149 -8.48 -5.35 -24.96
C THR A 149 -7.64 -4.17 -24.47
N ILE A 150 -7.89 -3.69 -23.25
CA ILE A 150 -7.13 -2.56 -22.71
C ILE A 150 -5.67 -2.92 -22.43
N ALA A 151 -5.36 -4.17 -22.08
CA ALA A 151 -3.97 -4.61 -21.90
C ALA A 151 -3.18 -4.67 -23.21
N GLN A 152 -3.86 -4.84 -24.34
CA GLN A 152 -3.26 -4.73 -25.67
C GLN A 152 -3.08 -3.26 -26.11
N GLU A 153 -4.01 -2.38 -25.73
CA GLU A 153 -3.90 -0.94 -25.99
C GLU A 153 -2.79 -0.28 -25.15
N TYR A 154 -2.61 -0.75 -23.91
CA TYR A 154 -1.61 -0.25 -22.96
C TYR A 154 -0.70 -1.39 -22.48
N PRO A 155 0.18 -1.93 -23.33
CA PRO A 155 1.08 -3.02 -22.97
C PRO A 155 2.07 -2.59 -21.88
N SER A 156 2.55 -3.56 -21.09
CA SER A 156 3.69 -3.30 -20.20
C SER A 156 4.99 -3.21 -20.97
N ASP A 157 5.90 -2.34 -20.54
CA ASP A 157 7.27 -2.33 -21.04
C ASP A 157 7.99 -3.62 -20.65
N ASP A 158 8.38 -4.44 -21.63
CA ASP A 158 9.08 -5.72 -21.41
C ASP A 158 10.57 -5.55 -21.03
N LEU A 159 10.90 -4.46 -20.33
CA LEU A 159 12.27 -4.18 -19.90
C LEU A 159 12.72 -5.18 -18.84
N PRO A 160 13.99 -5.63 -18.86
CA PRO A 160 14.51 -6.54 -17.85
C PRO A 160 14.33 -5.97 -16.44
N ILE A 161 13.68 -6.75 -15.57
CA ILE A 161 13.56 -6.41 -14.15
C ILE A 161 14.94 -6.61 -13.51
N VAL A 162 15.67 -5.52 -13.32
CA VAL A 162 16.99 -5.58 -12.68
C VAL A 162 16.80 -5.95 -11.21
N PRO A 163 17.45 -7.05 -10.74
CA PRO A 163 17.41 -7.42 -9.33
C PRO A 163 17.86 -6.26 -8.46
N TRP A 164 17.31 -6.18 -7.25
CA TRP A 164 17.72 -5.13 -6.32
C TRP A 164 19.20 -5.27 -5.98
N GLN A 165 20.03 -4.38 -6.55
CA GLN A 165 21.41 -4.16 -6.15
C GLN A 165 21.37 -3.27 -4.91
N ARG A 166 21.65 -3.87 -3.75
CA ARG A 166 21.71 -3.16 -2.47
C ARG A 166 23.07 -2.53 -2.30
N THR A 167 23.10 -1.33 -1.73
CA THR A 167 24.35 -0.83 -1.16
C THR A 167 24.66 -1.57 0.14
N ASP A 168 25.50 -2.59 0.05
CA ASP A 168 26.05 -3.26 1.22
C ASP A 168 27.18 -2.41 1.82
N GLN A 169 26.82 -1.27 2.42
CA GLN A 169 27.75 -0.55 3.30
C GLN A 169 27.83 -1.29 4.64
N ASN A 170 28.50 -2.44 4.62
CA ASN A 170 28.62 -3.39 5.73
C ASN A 170 29.58 -2.91 6.85
N GLU A 171 30.17 -1.72 6.73
CA GLU A 171 31.34 -1.36 7.52
C GLU A 171 31.01 -0.69 8.86
N PHE A 172 29.83 -0.07 9.04
CA PHE A 172 29.49 0.60 10.29
C PHE A 172 28.50 -0.19 11.17
N LYS A 173 28.99 -0.71 12.30
CA LYS A 173 28.20 -1.51 13.26
C LYS A 173 26.92 -0.80 13.74
N ALA A 174 26.90 0.53 13.84
CA ALA A 174 25.76 1.27 14.39
C ALA A 174 24.52 1.28 13.48
N TRP A 175 24.67 1.08 12.17
CA TRP A 175 23.55 1.10 11.21
C TRP A 175 23.00 -0.29 10.87
N ARG A 176 23.65 -1.34 11.39
CA ARG A 176 23.31 -2.74 11.12
C ARG A 176 21.85 -3.08 11.45
N ALA A 177 21.31 -2.48 12.52
CA ALA A 177 19.92 -2.68 12.92
C ALA A 177 18.92 -2.08 11.92
N ASP A 178 19.20 -0.88 11.40
CA ASP A 178 18.34 -0.21 10.43
C ASP A 178 18.35 -0.97 9.08
N LEU A 179 19.54 -1.35 8.59
CA LEU A 179 19.68 -2.19 7.39
C LEU A 179 18.99 -3.55 7.58
N PHE A 180 19.19 -4.22 8.71
CA PHE A 180 18.51 -5.48 9.02
C PHE A 180 17.00 -5.33 8.97
N SER A 181 16.46 -4.27 9.57
CA SER A 181 15.02 -4.01 9.63
C SER A 181 14.42 -3.78 8.25
N MET A 182 15.07 -2.96 7.42
CA MET A 182 14.66 -2.76 6.02
C MET A 182 14.66 -4.07 5.23
N ARG A 183 15.65 -4.96 5.46
CA ARG A 183 15.72 -6.27 4.80
C ARG A 183 14.59 -7.20 5.22
N VAL A 184 14.28 -7.26 6.52
CA VAL A 184 13.15 -8.04 7.05
C VAL A 184 11.84 -7.56 6.44
N ILE A 185 11.62 -6.24 6.40
CA ILE A 185 10.40 -5.65 5.83
C ILE A 185 10.29 -5.97 4.35
N ASN A 186 11.36 -5.75 3.57
CA ASN A 186 11.34 -6.05 2.15
C ASN A 186 10.90 -7.49 1.83
N GLN A 187 11.30 -8.44 2.68
CA GLN A 187 11.05 -9.86 2.46
C GLN A 187 9.68 -10.31 2.98
N HIS A 188 9.27 -9.84 4.15
CA HIS A 188 8.17 -10.46 4.89
C HIS A 188 6.92 -9.58 5.00
N PHE A 189 7.06 -8.26 4.81
CA PHE A 189 6.02 -7.30 5.15
C PHE A 189 4.70 -7.51 4.38
N VAL A 190 4.75 -7.59 3.05
CA VAL A 190 3.53 -7.65 2.22
C VAL A 190 2.70 -8.90 2.53
N ALA A 191 3.35 -10.06 2.69
CA ALA A 191 2.67 -11.30 3.04
C ALA A 191 2.04 -11.23 4.43
N ALA A 192 2.78 -10.71 5.42
CA ALA A 192 2.29 -10.52 6.78
C ALA A 192 1.11 -9.53 6.83
N PHE A 193 1.18 -8.44 6.07
CA PHE A 193 0.12 -7.45 5.95
C PHE A 193 -1.17 -8.06 5.42
N ILE A 194 -1.09 -8.84 4.33
CA ILE A 194 -2.25 -9.53 3.74
C ILE A 194 -2.82 -10.54 4.73
N LYS A 195 -1.97 -11.38 5.35
CA LYS A 195 -2.41 -12.41 6.31
C LYS A 195 -3.14 -11.81 7.50
N ARG A 196 -2.61 -10.73 8.09
CA ARG A 196 -3.28 -9.99 9.17
C ARG A 196 -4.64 -9.43 8.76
N GLN A 197 -4.81 -9.01 7.51
CA GLN A 197 -6.08 -8.45 7.06
C GLN A 197 -7.20 -9.49 6.96
N GLN A 198 -6.88 -10.76 6.65
CA GLN A 198 -7.89 -11.79 6.35
C GLN A 198 -8.98 -11.96 7.43
N PRO A 199 -8.68 -12.07 8.74
CA PRO A 199 -9.71 -12.25 9.77
C PRO A 199 -10.57 -11.00 10.00
N PHE A 200 -10.13 -9.85 9.49
CA PHE A 200 -10.78 -8.54 9.68
C PHE A 200 -11.20 -7.91 8.35
N ALA A 201 -11.24 -8.70 7.26
CA ALA A 201 -11.54 -8.20 5.92
C ALA A 201 -12.89 -7.48 5.89
N HIS A 202 -13.86 -7.92 6.69
CA HIS A 202 -15.17 -7.29 6.81
C HIS A 202 -15.11 -5.87 7.37
N ILE A 203 -14.26 -5.61 8.37
CA ILE A 203 -14.06 -4.27 8.93
C ILE A 203 -13.36 -3.37 7.92
N ILE A 204 -12.33 -3.88 7.23
CA ILE A 204 -11.60 -3.10 6.24
C ILE A 204 -12.50 -2.74 5.04
N ASP A 205 -13.30 -3.68 4.56
CA ASP A 205 -14.26 -3.45 3.48
C ASP A 205 -15.36 -2.46 3.90
N ALA A 206 -15.87 -2.57 5.12
CA ALA A 206 -16.85 -1.63 5.65
C ALA A 206 -16.26 -0.22 5.80
N GLU A 207 -15.00 -0.10 6.24
CA GLU A 207 -14.29 1.18 6.29
C GLU A 207 -14.20 1.81 4.89
N ILE A 208 -13.80 1.04 3.87
CA ILE A 208 -13.70 1.52 2.49
C ILE A 208 -15.07 1.94 1.94
N TYR A 209 -16.13 1.16 2.21
CA TYR A 209 -17.48 1.53 1.81
C TYR A 209 -17.99 2.77 2.52
N ALA A 210 -17.63 2.98 3.79
CA ALA A 210 -17.92 4.21 4.52
C ALA A 210 -17.18 5.41 3.90
N MET A 211 -15.90 5.25 3.51
CA MET A 211 -15.13 6.26 2.78
C MET A 211 -15.80 6.67 1.47
N MET A 212 -16.28 5.70 0.68
CA MET A 212 -16.98 5.96 -0.58
C MET A 212 -18.33 6.67 -0.40
N GLN A 213 -18.95 6.52 0.77
CA GLN A 213 -20.20 7.17 1.16
C GLN A 213 -19.99 8.50 1.89
N GLN A 214 -18.75 8.85 2.23
CA GLN A 214 -18.40 10.01 3.06
C GLN A 214 -19.08 9.96 4.44
N ASP A 215 -19.24 8.75 5.01
CA ASP A 215 -19.78 8.56 6.36
C ASP A 215 -18.66 8.65 7.39
N GLU A 216 -18.30 9.88 7.79
CA GLU A 216 -17.21 10.16 8.73
C GLU A 216 -17.35 9.41 10.07
N LYS A 217 -18.58 9.17 10.54
CA LYS A 217 -18.82 8.45 11.80
C LYS A 217 -18.45 6.98 11.65
N ALA A 218 -18.90 6.35 10.57
CA ALA A 218 -18.57 4.96 10.29
C ALA A 218 -17.06 4.78 10.01
N ILE A 219 -16.45 5.70 9.26
CA ILE A 219 -14.99 5.71 9.02
C ILE A 219 -14.25 5.75 10.35
N SER A 220 -14.61 6.69 11.24
CA SER A 220 -13.97 6.80 12.56
C SER A 220 -14.16 5.52 13.39
N ALA A 221 -15.36 4.95 13.42
CA ALA A 221 -15.65 3.74 14.17
C ALA A 221 -14.82 2.52 13.71
N PHE A 222 -14.72 2.28 12.40
CA PHE A 222 -13.92 1.18 11.86
C PHE A 222 -12.42 1.45 11.97
N SER A 223 -11.98 2.68 11.71
CA SER A 223 -10.57 3.08 11.82
C SER A 223 -10.04 2.97 13.26
N ALA A 224 -10.89 3.14 14.28
CA ALA A 224 -10.51 2.90 15.67
C ALA A 224 -10.08 1.46 15.92
N LEU A 225 -10.58 0.49 15.14
CA LEU A 225 -10.13 -0.90 15.16
C LEU A 225 -8.93 -1.10 14.23
N SER A 226 -9.04 -0.69 12.96
CA SER A 226 -8.00 -0.94 11.94
C SER A 226 -6.71 -0.12 12.11
N ASN A 227 -6.71 0.88 13.00
CA ASN A 227 -5.51 1.62 13.42
C ASN A 227 -5.16 1.40 14.91
N SER A 228 -5.86 0.50 15.61
CA SER A 228 -5.60 0.23 17.03
C SER A 228 -4.19 -0.32 17.27
N TYR A 229 -3.72 -0.18 18.51
CA TYR A 229 -2.45 -0.77 18.94
C TYR A 229 -2.46 -2.29 18.74
N GLN A 230 -3.52 -2.98 19.17
CA GLN A 230 -3.68 -4.42 19.06
C GLN A 230 -3.60 -4.88 17.60
N TYR A 231 -4.30 -4.20 16.69
CA TYR A 231 -4.28 -4.55 15.27
C TYR A 231 -2.92 -4.30 14.62
N ASN A 232 -2.18 -3.29 15.09
CA ASN A 232 -0.79 -3.08 14.66
C ASN A 232 0.16 -4.14 15.25
N HIS A 233 -0.11 -4.65 16.45
CA HIS A 233 0.68 -5.72 17.07
C HIS A 233 0.60 -7.02 16.28
N LEU A 234 -0.61 -7.41 15.84
CA LEU A 234 -0.80 -8.58 14.97
C LEU A 234 0.06 -8.51 13.69
N LEU A 235 0.31 -7.32 13.14
CA LEU A 235 1.23 -7.18 12.00
C LEU A 235 2.66 -7.57 12.36
N MET A 236 3.14 -7.13 13.53
CA MET A 236 4.50 -7.42 13.99
C MET A 236 4.69 -8.91 14.28
N GLU A 237 3.66 -9.54 14.84
CA GLU A 237 3.62 -10.99 15.02
C GLU A 237 3.71 -11.72 13.68
N GLU A 238 2.90 -11.35 12.70
CA GLU A 238 2.91 -11.97 11.37
C GLU A 238 4.29 -11.81 10.68
N ILE A 239 4.94 -10.65 10.82
CA ILE A 239 6.32 -10.45 10.34
C ILE A 239 7.29 -11.38 11.08
N THR A 240 7.17 -11.49 12.40
CA THR A 240 8.05 -12.32 13.24
C THR A 240 7.88 -13.81 12.94
N GLN A 241 6.64 -14.27 12.75
CA GLN A 241 6.31 -15.64 12.36
C GLN A 241 6.84 -15.94 10.95
N ALA A 242 6.63 -15.04 9.98
CA ALA A 242 7.14 -15.20 8.62
C ALA A 242 8.68 -15.27 8.59
N TYR A 243 9.37 -14.41 9.35
CA TYR A 243 10.82 -14.45 9.49
C TYR A 243 11.27 -15.79 10.10
N SER A 244 10.64 -16.21 11.19
CA SER A 244 11.03 -17.42 11.92
C SER A 244 10.83 -18.68 11.06
N LYS A 245 9.72 -18.76 10.31
CA LYS A 245 9.43 -19.86 9.39
C LYS A 245 10.48 -19.99 8.29
N ILE A 246 10.99 -18.88 7.77
CA ILE A 246 11.95 -18.88 6.65
C ILE A 246 13.40 -19.06 7.13
N LYS A 247 13.75 -18.48 8.28
CA LYS A 247 15.14 -18.47 8.78
C LYS A 247 15.42 -19.55 9.82
N GLY A 248 14.41 -20.26 10.32
CA GLY A 248 14.55 -21.28 11.36
C GLY A 248 14.96 -20.71 12.73
N LYS A 249 14.85 -19.39 12.93
CA LYS A 249 15.27 -18.70 14.16
C LYS A 249 14.41 -17.47 14.43
N LYS A 250 14.28 -17.12 15.71
CA LYS A 250 13.52 -15.93 16.14
C LYS A 250 14.11 -14.65 15.55
N LEU A 251 13.24 -13.66 15.33
CA LEU A 251 13.64 -12.32 14.94
C LEU A 251 14.47 -11.69 16.07
N PRO A 252 15.73 -11.29 15.83
CA PRO A 252 16.59 -10.73 16.86
C PRO A 252 16.11 -9.33 17.27
N GLY A 253 15.59 -9.20 18.50
CA GLY A 253 15.05 -7.94 19.01
C GLY A 253 16.08 -6.79 19.04
N GLU A 254 17.34 -7.10 19.29
CA GLU A 254 18.44 -6.11 19.33
C GLU A 254 18.73 -5.45 17.97
N LEU A 255 18.40 -6.12 16.86
CA LEU A 255 18.58 -5.61 15.50
C LEU A 255 17.28 -5.11 14.88
N TRP A 256 16.13 -5.39 15.50
CA TRP A 256 14.82 -5.09 14.94
C TRP A 256 14.32 -3.70 15.35
N ARG A 257 13.98 -2.88 14.36
CA ARG A 257 13.43 -1.53 14.51
C ARG A 257 12.02 -1.50 13.95
N ALA A 258 11.02 -1.67 14.82
CA ALA A 258 9.60 -1.71 14.43
C ALA A 258 9.11 -0.44 13.70
N GLY A 259 9.75 0.71 13.91
CA GLY A 259 9.39 1.98 13.25
C GLY A 259 9.37 1.90 11.71
N TYR A 260 10.28 1.15 11.10
CA TYR A 260 10.27 0.97 9.64
C TYR A 260 8.99 0.24 9.17
N ALA A 261 8.50 -0.71 9.98
CA ALA A 261 7.30 -1.48 9.67
C ALA A 261 6.02 -0.66 9.90
N GLN A 262 6.04 0.28 10.86
CA GLN A 262 4.94 1.23 11.06
C GLN A 262 4.77 2.14 9.83
N THR A 263 5.85 2.71 9.30
CA THR A 263 5.77 3.52 8.07
C THR A 263 5.31 2.69 6.87
N ALA A 264 5.77 1.44 6.76
CA ALA A 264 5.32 0.52 5.72
C ALA A 264 3.82 0.22 5.84
N ASN A 265 3.30 0.05 7.06
CA ASN A 265 1.88 -0.19 7.32
C ASN A 265 0.98 0.97 6.91
N LEU A 266 1.41 2.21 7.15
CA LEU A 266 0.67 3.39 6.68
C LEU A 266 0.57 3.40 5.15
N SER A 267 1.70 3.21 4.47
CA SER A 267 1.76 3.18 3.00
C SER A 267 0.90 2.04 2.42
N ALA A 268 1.02 0.82 2.97
CA ALA A 268 0.25 -0.34 2.55
C ALA A 268 -1.26 -0.19 2.79
N THR A 269 -1.66 0.34 3.95
CA THR A 269 -3.08 0.60 4.26
C THR A 269 -3.67 1.60 3.27
N HIS A 270 -2.93 2.66 2.95
CA HIS A 270 -3.35 3.63 1.95
C HIS A 270 -3.45 3.00 0.55
N ALA A 271 -2.44 2.23 0.13
CA ALA A 271 -2.43 1.52 -1.14
C ALA A 271 -3.63 0.57 -1.28
N TYR A 272 -3.94 -0.20 -0.24
CA TYR A 272 -5.06 -1.14 -0.23
C TYR A 272 -6.41 -0.45 -0.42
N LYS A 273 -6.64 0.64 0.33
CA LYS A 273 -7.88 1.44 0.25
C LYS A 273 -8.03 2.09 -1.13
N LEU A 274 -6.97 2.74 -1.62
CA LEU A 274 -6.97 3.37 -2.94
C LEU A 274 -7.25 2.36 -4.06
N ALA A 275 -6.56 1.22 -4.05
CA ALA A 275 -6.72 0.18 -5.04
C ALA A 275 -8.16 -0.35 -5.09
N THR A 276 -8.74 -0.61 -3.92
CA THR A 276 -10.12 -1.09 -3.81
C THR A 276 -11.11 -0.06 -4.36
N ILE A 277 -10.97 1.22 -3.99
CA ILE A 277 -11.80 2.31 -4.52
C ILE A 277 -11.62 2.46 -6.03
N SER A 278 -10.38 2.40 -6.52
CA SER A 278 -10.08 2.50 -7.94
C SER A 278 -10.72 1.37 -8.74
N ALA A 279 -10.68 0.13 -8.25
CA ALA A 279 -11.33 -1.01 -8.91
C ALA A 279 -12.86 -0.79 -8.97
N LEU A 280 -13.47 -0.35 -7.86
CA LEU A 280 -14.90 -0.06 -7.80
C LEU A 280 -15.31 1.09 -8.73
N TRP A 281 -14.48 2.12 -8.90
CA TRP A 281 -14.71 3.19 -9.87
C TRP A 281 -14.62 2.71 -11.31
N GLN A 282 -13.78 1.71 -11.62
CA GLN A 282 -13.80 1.12 -12.96
C GLN A 282 -15.10 0.36 -13.22
N ILE A 283 -15.59 -0.39 -12.24
CA ILE A 283 -16.89 -1.05 -12.35
C ILE A 283 -18.02 -0.02 -12.47
N ARG A 284 -17.92 1.14 -11.81
CA ARG A 284 -18.87 2.24 -12.02
C ARG A 284 -18.88 2.75 -13.46
N ALA A 285 -17.71 2.92 -14.06
CA ALA A 285 -17.57 3.44 -15.41
C ALA A 285 -18.10 2.45 -16.46
N LEU A 286 -17.75 1.16 -16.32
CA LEU A 286 -18.07 0.12 -17.28
C LEU A 286 -19.47 -0.47 -17.10
N TYR A 287 -19.89 -0.68 -15.84
CA TYR A 287 -21.10 -1.41 -15.48
C TYR A 287 -21.92 -0.64 -14.44
N PRO A 288 -22.48 0.55 -14.79
CA PRO A 288 -23.14 1.42 -13.82
C PRO A 288 -24.31 0.74 -13.08
N LYS A 289 -25.05 -0.18 -13.72
CA LYS A 289 -26.13 -0.95 -13.08
C LYS A 289 -25.63 -1.92 -12.01
N VAL A 290 -24.49 -2.59 -12.25
CA VAL A 290 -23.82 -3.44 -11.25
C VAL A 290 -23.34 -2.57 -10.09
N TYR A 291 -22.71 -1.43 -10.41
CA TYR A 291 -22.23 -0.51 -9.38
C TYR A 291 -23.35 0.04 -8.49
N GLN A 292 -24.56 0.29 -9.01
CA GLN A 292 -25.69 0.69 -8.16
C GLN A 292 -26.07 -0.41 -7.16
N ARG A 293 -26.02 -1.69 -7.56
CA ARG A 293 -26.25 -2.82 -6.65
C ARG A 293 -25.17 -2.92 -5.58
N ILE A 294 -23.90 -2.77 -5.97
CA ILE A 294 -22.77 -2.71 -5.02
C ILE A 294 -22.96 -1.55 -4.04
N LYS A 295 -23.35 -0.36 -4.52
CA LYS A 295 -23.59 0.81 -3.67
C LYS A 295 -24.73 0.59 -2.68
N ALA A 296 -25.83 -0.03 -3.11
CA ALA A 296 -26.94 -0.37 -2.22
C ALA A 296 -26.51 -1.37 -1.15
N HIS A 297 -25.77 -2.41 -1.53
CA HIS A 297 -25.19 -3.38 -0.61
C HIS A 297 -24.24 -2.71 0.40
N ALA A 298 -23.36 -1.81 -0.06
CA ALA A 298 -22.40 -1.10 0.76
C ALA A 298 -23.06 -0.32 1.91
N ILE A 299 -24.23 0.30 1.67
CA ILE A 299 -25.00 1.00 2.71
C ILE A 299 -25.48 0.01 3.79
N SER A 300 -26.09 -1.11 3.38
CA SER A 300 -26.55 -2.13 4.33
C SER A 300 -25.38 -2.81 5.07
N TYR A 301 -24.26 -2.99 4.37
CA TYR A 301 -23.08 -3.65 4.89
C TYR A 301 -22.41 -2.83 5.98
N VAL A 302 -22.23 -1.51 5.76
CA VAL A 302 -21.71 -0.59 6.78
C VAL A 302 -22.58 -0.64 8.05
N LYS A 303 -23.91 -0.60 7.90
CA LYS A 303 -24.83 -0.70 9.06
C LYS A 303 -24.68 -2.02 9.80
N LEU A 304 -24.61 -3.13 9.07
CA LEU A 304 -24.40 -4.45 9.65
C LEU A 304 -23.09 -4.52 10.43
N GLN A 305 -21.97 -4.10 9.83
CA GLN A 305 -20.67 -4.17 10.50
C GLN A 305 -20.55 -3.18 11.67
N LEU A 306 -21.27 -2.06 11.66
CA LEU A 306 -21.40 -1.20 12.83
C LEU A 306 -22.14 -1.90 13.98
N SER A 307 -23.18 -2.67 13.68
CA SER A 307 -23.97 -3.39 14.69
C SER A 307 -23.18 -4.52 15.36
N THR A 308 -22.24 -5.15 14.64
CA THR A 308 -21.37 -6.23 15.13
C THR A 308 -19.96 -5.75 15.51
N LEU A 309 -19.73 -4.43 15.55
CA LEU A 309 -18.39 -3.86 15.79
C LEU A 309 -17.80 -4.29 17.13
N GLN A 310 -18.63 -4.46 18.16
CA GLN A 310 -18.17 -4.90 19.47
C GLN A 310 -17.64 -6.33 19.44
N GLU A 311 -18.25 -7.23 18.68
CA GLU A 311 -17.76 -8.60 18.49
C GLU A 311 -16.40 -8.60 17.79
N SER A 312 -16.23 -7.75 16.77
CA SER A 312 -14.94 -7.60 16.07
C SER A 312 -13.84 -7.05 16.99
N LYS A 313 -14.19 -6.17 17.93
CA LYS A 313 -13.26 -5.70 18.97
C LYS A 313 -12.88 -6.81 19.94
N SER A 314 -13.84 -7.62 20.38
CA SER A 314 -13.57 -8.78 21.23
C SER A 314 -12.66 -9.79 20.53
N GLN A 315 -12.93 -10.12 19.26
CA GLN A 315 -12.09 -10.99 18.44
C GLN A 315 -10.65 -10.45 18.32
N LEU A 316 -10.48 -9.14 18.13
CA LEU A 316 -9.16 -8.52 18.08
C LEU A 316 -8.42 -8.64 19.42
N ASN A 317 -9.11 -8.41 20.54
CA ASN A 317 -8.51 -8.55 21.86
C ASN A 317 -8.14 -10.02 22.16
N GLU A 318 -8.97 -10.98 21.77
CA GLU A 318 -8.66 -12.41 21.91
C GLU A 318 -7.42 -12.80 21.11
N ALA A 319 -7.34 -12.36 19.84
CA ALA A 319 -6.18 -12.61 18.99
C ALA A 319 -4.90 -11.98 19.58
N PHE A 320 -4.99 -10.78 20.13
CA PHE A 320 -3.87 -10.10 20.79
C PHE A 320 -3.40 -10.85 22.05
N ASN A 321 -4.33 -11.31 22.89
CA ASN A 321 -4.02 -11.99 24.15
C ASN A 321 -3.48 -13.43 23.97
N GLN A 322 -3.72 -14.08 22.83
CA GLN A 322 -3.16 -15.42 22.54
C GLN A 322 -1.63 -15.40 22.31
N HIS A 323 -1.03 -14.22 22.25
CA HIS A 323 0.36 -14.01 21.86
C HIS A 323 1.19 -13.22 22.89
N GLU A 324 0.62 -12.87 24.04
CA GLU A 324 1.35 -12.45 25.26
C GLU A 324 1.84 -13.65 26.07
#